data_AF-A0A3C0QK10-F1
#
_entry.id   AF-A0A3C0QK10-F1
#
_cell.length_a   1.000
_cell.length_b   1.000
_cell.length_c   1.000
_cell.angle_alpha   90.00
_cell.angle_beta   90.00
_cell.angle_gamma   90.00
#
_symmetry.space_group_name_H-M   'P 1'
#
loop_
_entity.id
_entity.type
_entity.pdbx_description
1 polymer ?
#
loop_
_entity_poly.entity_id
_entity_poly.type
_entity_poly.pdbx_seq_one_letter_code
_entity_poly.pdbx_strand_id
1 'polypeptide(L)'
;MPEQDMKKDKIDIEKRMLITHAPHIWKGFSISKIMYIVVAALLFPAAAAIYFFGYYSMILIAVSIAVAVLTEFIIKKLRHKQFVMDGSAVITGLLFALILPPRLPIWMTIVGAVFSIA
;
A
#
# COMPACT_ATOMS: atom_id res chain seq x y z
N MET A 1 -48.96 41.02 -7.11
CA MET A 1 -48.66 40.04 -8.17
C MET A 1 -47.61 39.05 -7.63
N PRO A 2 -48.01 37.92 -7.02
CA PRO A 2 -47.16 37.01 -6.23
C PRO A 2 -46.70 35.73 -6.98
N GLU A 3 -46.95 35.64 -8.29
CA GLU A 3 -46.76 34.43 -9.09
C GLU A 3 -45.28 34.11 -9.41
N GLN A 4 -44.39 35.12 -9.45
CA GLN A 4 -43.00 34.96 -9.90
C GLN A 4 -42.06 34.45 -8.80
N ASP A 5 -42.32 34.75 -7.53
CA ASP A 5 -41.52 34.28 -6.40
C ASP A 5 -41.72 32.78 -6.15
N MET A 6 -42.96 32.28 -6.30
CA MET A 6 -43.29 30.86 -6.11
C MET A 6 -42.67 29.94 -7.17
N LYS A 7 -42.33 30.49 -8.35
CA LYS A 7 -41.68 29.74 -9.44
C LYS A 7 -40.17 29.64 -9.23
N LYS A 8 -39.55 30.65 -8.61
CA LYS A 8 -38.11 30.68 -8.30
C LYS A 8 -37.78 29.64 -7.22
N ASP A 9 -38.59 29.58 -6.16
CA ASP A 9 -38.46 28.59 -5.09
C ASP A 9 -38.64 27.15 -5.59
N LYS A 10 -39.57 26.91 -6.54
CA LYS A 10 -39.75 25.58 -7.14
C LYS A 10 -38.59 25.15 -8.04
N ILE A 11 -38.00 26.09 -8.78
CA ILE A 11 -36.85 25.82 -9.68
C ILE A 11 -35.59 25.51 -8.86
N ASP A 12 -35.43 26.09 -7.67
CA ASP A 12 -34.27 25.85 -6.80
C ASP A 12 -34.35 24.50 -6.05
N ILE A 13 -35.57 24.04 -5.70
CA ILE A 13 -35.79 22.73 -5.06
C ILE A 13 -35.51 21.57 -6.02
N GLU A 14 -35.84 21.71 -7.31
CA GLU A 14 -35.55 20.69 -8.34
C GLU A 14 -34.04 20.58 -8.63
N LYS A 15 -33.27 21.65 -8.38
CA LYS A 15 -31.85 21.76 -8.77
C LYS A 15 -30.82 21.23 -7.76
N ARG A 16 -31.23 20.72 -6.58
CA ARG A 16 -30.30 20.08 -5.62
C ARG A 16 -30.90 18.85 -4.94
N MET A 17 -31.44 17.92 -5.71
CA MET A 17 -31.49 16.52 -5.26
C MET A 17 -30.06 15.97 -5.27
N LEU A 18 -29.37 16.10 -4.14
CA LEU A 18 -28.11 15.40 -3.89
C LEU A 18 -28.43 13.91 -3.73
N ILE A 19 -28.45 13.19 -4.85
CA ILE A 19 -28.32 11.73 -4.87
C ILE A 19 -26.87 11.43 -4.46
N THR A 20 -26.62 11.50 -3.16
CA THR A 20 -25.36 11.07 -2.58
C THR A 20 -25.46 9.57 -2.30
N HIS A 21 -24.41 8.82 -2.61
CA HIS A 21 -24.37 7.40 -2.28
C HIS A 21 -24.57 7.20 -0.77
N ALA A 22 -25.16 6.08 -0.36
CA ALA A 22 -25.33 5.75 1.04
C ALA A 22 -24.00 5.97 1.79
N PRO A 23 -23.97 6.75 2.89
CA PRO A 23 -22.72 7.13 3.53
C PRO A 23 -22.06 5.87 4.06
N HIS A 24 -20.98 5.45 3.41
CA HIS A 24 -20.19 4.30 3.83
C HIS A 24 -19.23 4.75 4.93
N ILE A 25 -19.78 5.02 6.13
CA ILE A 25 -19.03 5.56 7.28
C ILE A 25 -18.26 4.42 7.97
N TRP A 26 -17.22 3.88 7.32
CA TRP A 26 -16.24 3.01 7.98
C TRP A 26 -15.26 3.87 8.80
N LYS A 27 -15.66 4.27 10.01
CA LYS A 27 -14.75 4.86 10.99
C LYS A 27 -14.10 3.75 11.82
N GLY A 28 -12.84 3.44 11.53
CA GLY A 28 -12.02 2.67 12.48
C GLY A 28 -10.68 2.14 11.96
N PHE A 29 -10.58 1.81 10.67
CA PHE A 29 -9.38 1.18 10.12
C PHE A 29 -8.77 2.02 9.01
N SER A 30 -7.59 2.58 9.27
CA SER A 30 -6.73 3.15 8.22
C SER A 30 -6.02 2.02 7.49
N ILE A 31 -5.88 2.16 6.17
CA ILE A 31 -5.16 1.21 5.30
C ILE A 31 -3.74 0.97 5.83
N SER A 32 -3.04 2.04 6.22
CA SER A 32 -1.69 1.93 6.78
C SER A 32 -1.65 1.07 8.04
N LYS A 33 -2.69 1.15 8.90
CA LYS A 33 -2.77 0.32 10.10
C LYS A 33 -2.90 -1.17 9.74
N ILE A 34 -3.72 -1.49 8.75
CA ILE A 34 -3.88 -2.87 8.25
C ILE A 34 -2.54 -3.37 7.68
N MET A 35 -1.84 -2.53 6.90
CA MET A 35 -0.53 -2.86 6.35
C MET A 35 0.48 -3.24 7.46
N TYR A 36 0.61 -2.43 8.51
CA TYR A 36 1.51 -2.78 9.61
C TYR A 36 1.10 -4.06 10.37
N ILE A 37 -0.20 -4.36 10.46
CA ILE A 37 -0.68 -5.63 11.03
C ILE A 37 -0.22 -6.81 10.17
N VAL A 38 -0.27 -6.69 8.84
CA VAL A 38 0.24 -7.73 7.93
C VAL A 38 1.75 -7.90 8.10
N VAL A 39 2.53 -6.81 8.20
CA VAL A 39 3.97 -6.89 8.50
C VAL A 39 4.21 -7.66 9.79
N ALA A 40 3.47 -7.32 10.86
CA ALA A 40 3.60 -7.99 12.15
C ALA A 40 3.24 -9.49 12.05
N ALA A 41 2.21 -9.85 11.30
CA ALA A 41 1.85 -11.25 11.04
C ALA A 41 2.93 -11.99 10.25
N LEU A 42 3.62 -11.31 9.32
CA LEU A 42 4.71 -11.87 8.51
C LEU A 42 6.03 -12.02 9.28
N LEU A 43 6.18 -11.42 10.47
CA LEU A 43 7.37 -11.64 11.30
C LEU A 43 7.50 -13.10 11.74
N PHE A 44 6.38 -13.78 12.00
CA PHE A 44 6.39 -15.20 12.36
C PHE A 44 6.97 -16.11 11.24
N PRO A 45 6.47 -16.07 9.99
CA PRO A 45 7.07 -16.83 8.90
C PRO A 45 8.48 -16.33 8.53
N ALA A 46 8.79 -15.04 8.68
CA ALA A 46 10.16 -14.54 8.48
C ALA A 46 11.15 -15.14 9.50
N ALA A 47 10.75 -15.21 10.78
CA ALA A 47 11.55 -15.86 11.81
C ALA A 47 11.73 -17.37 11.51
N ALA A 48 10.67 -18.05 11.06
CA ALA A 48 10.76 -19.44 10.64
C ALA A 48 11.71 -19.61 9.44
N ALA A 49 11.63 -18.75 8.43
CA ALA A 49 12.54 -18.79 7.27
C ALA A 49 14.01 -18.60 7.67
N ILE A 50 14.30 -17.74 8.65
CA ILE A 50 15.66 -17.58 9.18
C ILE A 50 16.11 -18.82 9.96
N TYR A 51 15.21 -19.42 10.75
CA TYR A 51 15.52 -20.63 11.52
C TYR A 51 15.81 -21.84 10.61
N PHE A 52 15.00 -22.07 9.58
CA PHE A 52 15.16 -23.24 8.69
C PHE A 52 16.27 -23.07 7.65
N PHE A 53 16.46 -21.86 7.12
CA PHE A 53 17.37 -21.62 5.99
C PHE A 53 18.68 -20.92 6.38
N GLY A 54 18.81 -20.46 7.62
CA GLY A 54 20.03 -19.88 8.18
C GLY A 54 20.29 -18.44 7.74
N TYR A 55 21.55 -18.01 7.83
CA TYR A 55 21.95 -16.60 7.67
C TYR A 55 21.68 -16.02 6.28
N TYR A 56 21.70 -16.85 5.23
CA TYR A 56 21.50 -16.38 3.86
C TYR A 56 20.07 -15.86 3.63
N SER A 57 19.04 -16.50 4.21
CA SER A 57 17.66 -16.03 4.05
C SER A 57 17.44 -14.67 4.72
N MET A 58 18.13 -14.40 5.83
CA MET A 58 18.11 -13.09 6.48
C MET A 58 18.63 -11.98 5.57
N ILE A 59 19.76 -12.21 4.89
CA ILE A 59 20.32 -11.25 3.92
C ILE A 59 19.34 -11.06 2.75
N LEU A 60 18.79 -12.15 2.22
CA LEU A 60 17.86 -12.10 1.09
C LEU A 60 16.61 -11.27 1.43
N ILE A 61 16.03 -11.47 2.60
CA ILE A 61 14.89 -10.69 3.10
C ILE A 61 15.27 -9.21 3.26
N ALA A 62 16.40 -8.92 3.90
CA ALA A 62 16.86 -7.55 4.13
C ALA A 62 17.11 -6.80 2.81
N VAL A 63 17.78 -7.44 1.85
CA VAL A 63 18.05 -6.85 0.54
C VAL A 63 16.76 -6.62 -0.23
N SER A 64 15.83 -7.59 -0.25
CA SER A 64 14.54 -7.44 -0.93
C SER A 64 13.75 -6.23 -0.42
N ILE A 65 13.64 -6.08 0.91
CA ILE A 65 12.93 -4.95 1.53
C ILE A 65 13.64 -3.63 1.23
N ALA A 66 14.96 -3.58 1.37
CA ALA A 66 15.74 -2.37 1.11
C ALA A 66 15.56 -1.90 -0.35
N VAL A 67 15.64 -2.81 -1.31
CA VAL A 67 15.46 -2.51 -2.74
C VAL A 67 14.02 -2.06 -3.03
N ALA A 68 13.02 -2.73 -2.45
CA ALA A 68 11.63 -2.35 -2.64
C ALA A 68 11.35 -0.91 -2.14
N VAL A 69 11.81 -0.57 -0.94
CA VAL A 69 11.64 0.78 -0.37
C VAL A 69 12.42 1.83 -1.17
N LEU A 70 13.64 1.52 -1.59
CA LEU A 70 14.44 2.42 -2.43
C LEU A 70 13.76 2.68 -3.78
N THR A 71 13.21 1.63 -4.41
CA THR A 71 12.51 1.74 -5.68
C THR A 71 11.27 2.63 -5.55
N GLU A 72 10.46 2.41 -4.51
CA GLU A 72 9.29 3.23 -4.23
C GLU A 72 9.68 4.70 -4.02
N PHE A 73 10.74 4.95 -3.25
CA PHE A 73 11.24 6.30 -3.00
C PHE A 73 11.68 6.99 -4.30
N ILE A 74 12.46 6.30 -5.14
CA ILE A 74 12.94 6.84 -6.42
C ILE A 74 11.75 7.18 -7.34
N ILE A 75 10.76 6.30 -7.45
CA ILE A 75 9.60 6.50 -8.33
C ILE A 75 8.68 7.60 -7.83
N LYS A 76 8.44 7.68 -6.51
CA LYS A 76 7.67 8.78 -5.91
C LYS A 76 8.38 10.12 -6.12
N LYS A 77 9.71 10.15 -5.99
CA LYS A 77 10.53 11.33 -6.26
C LYS A 77 10.45 11.75 -7.73
N LEU A 78 10.54 10.80 -8.67
CA LEU A 78 10.38 11.04 -10.11
C LEU A 78 8.98 11.56 -10.46
N ARG A 79 7.95 11.09 -9.75
CA ARG A 79 6.54 11.52 -9.95
C ARG A 79 6.18 12.81 -9.21
N HIS A 80 7.14 13.49 -8.57
CA HIS A 80 6.93 14.69 -7.75
C HIS A 80 5.84 14.51 -6.68
N LYS A 81 5.65 13.28 -6.17
CA LYS A 81 4.69 12.99 -5.09
C LYS A 81 5.41 13.00 -3.75
N GLN A 82 4.71 13.42 -2.70
CA GLN A 82 5.19 13.34 -1.33
C GLN A 82 5.49 11.88 -0.98
N PHE A 83 6.67 11.62 -0.42
CA PHE A 83 7.02 10.30 0.07
C PHE A 83 6.27 10.04 1.38
N VAL A 84 5.22 9.23 1.29
CA VAL A 84 4.50 8.72 2.46
C VAL A 84 4.82 7.24 2.59
N MET A 85 5.33 6.85 3.76
CA MET A 85 5.65 5.47 4.09
C MET A 85 4.40 4.79 4.66
N ASP A 86 3.57 4.24 3.79
CA ASP A 86 2.32 3.56 4.12
C ASP A 86 2.53 2.09 4.56
N GLY A 87 3.76 1.58 4.42
CA GLY A 87 4.13 0.20 4.72
C GLY A 87 3.97 -0.75 3.52
N SER A 88 3.49 -0.26 2.37
CA SER A 88 3.22 -1.08 1.19
C SER A 88 4.47 -1.71 0.62
N ALA A 89 5.52 -0.92 0.36
CA ALA A 89 6.78 -1.43 -0.18
C ALA A 89 7.47 -2.43 0.76
N VAL A 90 7.34 -2.24 2.07
CA VAL A 90 7.89 -3.17 3.08
C VAL A 90 7.19 -4.52 3.00
N ILE A 91 5.85 -4.55 2.94
CA ILE A 91 5.09 -5.79 2.85
C ILE A 91 5.37 -6.51 1.54
N THR A 92 5.38 -5.77 0.42
CA THR A 92 5.66 -6.35 -0.90
C THR A 92 7.06 -6.94 -0.95
N GLY A 93 8.08 -6.22 -0.46
CA GLY A 93 9.45 -6.73 -0.40
C GLY A 93 9.60 -7.95 0.52
N LEU A 94 8.89 -7.96 1.66
CA LEU A 94 8.90 -9.06 2.61
C LEU A 94 8.20 -10.30 2.03
N LEU A 95 7.01 -10.15 1.45
CA LEU A 95 6.28 -11.25 0.78
C LEU A 95 7.08 -11.81 -0.39
N PHE A 96 7.67 -10.94 -1.21
CA PHE A 96 8.51 -11.35 -2.33
C PHE A 96 9.69 -12.19 -1.84
N ALA A 97 10.37 -11.79 -0.76
CA ALA A 97 11.46 -12.58 -0.19
C ALA A 97 10.99 -13.96 0.35
N LEU A 98 9.80 -14.03 0.93
CA LEU A 98 9.28 -15.26 1.54
C LEU A 98 8.79 -16.30 0.52
N ILE A 99 8.41 -15.89 -0.70
CA ILE A 99 8.01 -16.82 -1.77
C ILE A 99 9.21 -17.36 -2.56
N LEU A 100 10.40 -16.81 -2.35
CA LEU A 100 11.60 -17.14 -3.10
C LEU A 100 12.39 -18.28 -2.44
N PRO A 101 13.03 -19.18 -3.22
CA PRO A 101 13.97 -20.13 -2.67
C PRO A 101 15.14 -19.43 -1.96
N PRO A 102 15.57 -19.93 -0.79
CA PRO A 102 16.53 -19.28 0.09
C PRO A 102 17.96 -19.30 -0.43
N ARG A 103 18.25 -19.98 -1.55
CA ARG A 103 19.59 -20.00 -2.18
C ARG A 103 19.61 -19.25 -3.50
N LEU A 104 18.63 -18.39 -3.74
CA LEU A 104 18.62 -17.57 -4.95
C LEU A 104 19.75 -16.56 -4.94
N PRO A 105 20.39 -16.32 -6.10
CA PRO A 105 21.37 -15.27 -6.24
C PRO A 105 20.77 -13.90 -5.90
N ILE A 106 21.48 -13.12 -5.08
CA ILE A 106 21.01 -11.82 -4.57
C ILE A 106 20.69 -10.84 -5.71
N TRP A 107 21.44 -10.89 -6.82
CA TRP A 107 21.19 -10.03 -7.98
C TRP A 107 19.81 -10.26 -8.61
N MET A 108 19.32 -11.51 -8.62
CA MET A 108 17.97 -11.83 -9.12
C MET A 108 16.90 -11.27 -8.19
N THR A 109 17.12 -11.36 -6.88
CA THR A 109 16.23 -10.78 -5.87
C THR A 109 16.15 -9.25 -6.03
N ILE A 110 17.26 -8.58 -6.27
CA ILE A 110 17.29 -7.12 -6.51
C ILE A 110 16.42 -6.77 -7.72
N VAL A 111 16.64 -7.44 -8.86
CA VAL A 111 15.86 -7.16 -10.09
C VAL A 111 14.37 -7.43 -9.85
N GLY A 112 14.02 -8.55 -9.25
CA GLY A 112 12.62 -8.90 -8.96
C GLY A 112 11.94 -7.94 -7.97
N ALA A 113 12.66 -7.45 -6.96
CA ALA A 113 12.13 -6.48 -6.01
C ALA A 113 11.87 -5.11 -6.66
N VAL A 114 12.73 -4.67 -7.59
CA VAL A 114 12.48 -3.46 -8.39
C VAL A 114 11.20 -3.63 -9.20
N PHE A 115 11.06 -4.74 -9.94
CA PHE A 115 9.87 -5.02 -10.76
C PHE A 115 8.58 -5.20 -9.94
N SER A 116 8.69 -5.59 -8.68
CA SER A 116 7.53 -5.75 -7.79
C SER A 116 6.93 -4.40 -7.34
N ILE A 117 7.70 -3.31 -7.44
CA ILE A 117 7.31 -1.97 -6.97
C ILE A 117 7.13 -0.97 -8.11
N ALA A 118 7.93 -1.10 -9.19
CA ALA A 118 7.95 -0.15 -10.30
C ALA A 118 6.70 -0.18 -11.16
#